data_AF-A0AAW6C984-F1
#
_entry.id   AF-A0AAW6C984-F1
#
_cell.length_a   1.000
_cell.length_b   1.000
_cell.length_c   1.000
_cell.angle_alpha   90.00
_cell.angle_beta   90.00
_cell.angle_gamma   90.00
#
_symmetry.space_group_name_H-M   'P 1'
#
loop_
_entity.id
_entity.type
_entity.pdbx_description
1 polymer ?
#
loop_
_entity_poly.entity_id
_entity_poly.type
_entity_poly.pdbx_seq_one_letter_code
_entity_poly.pdbx_strand_id
1 'polypeptide(L)'
;MTIGGWIAFVLFAAFILCAGIAGACLIENVPGKIISVVVAILLILGLFFGMRWYFQNTASGQRALTDQKSDLDNGLERTVTIYTADGEIIAQYTGKIDIEGNDGGYVLFDYEGKRYTYYNCFVESIAEIGP
;
A
#
# COMPACT_ATOMS: atom_id res chain seq x y z
N MET A 1 0.23 6.48 -3.09
CA MET A 1 1.51 5.75 -3.08
C MET A 1 1.76 5.31 -1.65
N THR A 2 2.35 4.15 -1.45
CA THR A 2 2.73 3.69 -0.11
C THR A 2 3.86 4.55 0.46
N ILE A 3 4.06 4.53 1.78
CA ILE A 3 5.23 5.13 2.45
C ILE A 3 6.54 4.68 1.78
N GLY A 4 6.71 3.38 1.54
CA GLY A 4 7.88 2.84 0.82
C GLY A 4 8.01 3.40 -0.60
N GLY A 5 6.89 3.57 -1.31
CA GLY A 5 6.86 4.21 -2.62
C GLY A 5 7.32 5.68 -2.59
N TRP A 6 6.94 6.44 -1.56
CA TRP A 6 7.40 7.82 -1.37
C TRP A 6 8.90 7.89 -1.06
N ILE A 7 9.42 6.99 -0.23
CA ILE A 7 10.85 6.89 0.05
C ILE A 7 11.63 6.62 -1.25
N ALA A 8 11.19 5.64 -2.04
CA ALA A 8 11.80 5.34 -3.33
C ALA A 8 11.75 6.53 -4.29
N PHE A 9 10.61 7.21 -4.39
CA PHE A 9 10.46 8.41 -5.22
C PHE A 9 11.48 9.49 -4.84
N VAL A 10 11.59 9.81 -3.55
CA VAL A 10 12.51 10.87 -3.07
C VAL A 10 13.97 10.51 -3.37
N LEU A 11 14.37 9.24 -3.17
CA LEU A 11 15.72 8.79 -3.47
C LEU A 11 16.06 8.94 -4.96
N PHE A 12 15.18 8.48 -5.86
CA PHE A 12 15.40 8.60 -7.30
C PHE A 12 15.32 10.06 -7.78
N ALA A 13 14.37 10.84 -7.26
CA ALA A 13 14.24 12.26 -7.60
C ALA A 13 15.49 13.06 -7.16
N ALA A 14 16.03 12.78 -5.97
CA ALA A 14 17.27 13.38 -5.50
C ALA A 14 18.46 13.02 -6.40
N PHE A 15 18.57 11.76 -6.81
CA PHE A 15 19.62 11.32 -7.74
C PHE A 15 19.53 12.04 -9.10
N ILE A 16 18.32 12.12 -9.68
CA ILE A 16 18.08 12.82 -10.95
C ILE A 16 18.41 14.32 -10.82
N LEU A 17 18.02 14.94 -9.70
CA LEU A 17 18.29 16.35 -9.44
C LEU A 17 19.80 16.62 -9.30
N CYS A 18 20.52 15.79 -8.55
CA CYS A 18 21.98 15.86 -8.42
C CYS A 18 22.67 15.69 -9.79
N ALA A 19 22.21 14.74 -10.62
CA ALA A 19 22.73 14.56 -11.97
C ALA A 19 22.45 15.78 -12.88
N GLY A 20 21.26 16.37 -12.78
CA GLY A 20 20.89 17.59 -13.52
C GLY A 20 21.76 18.79 -13.15
N ILE A 21 22.03 18.99 -11.85
CA ILE A 21 22.91 20.05 -11.34
C ILE A 21 24.36 19.78 -11.74
N ALA A 22 24.86 18.56 -11.57
CA ALA A 22 26.20 18.20 -12.01
C ALA A 22 26.39 18.44 -13.51
N GLY A 23 25.40 18.04 -14.33
CA GLY A 23 25.37 18.37 -15.76
C GLY A 23 25.44 19.88 -16.03
N ALA A 24 24.67 20.68 -15.29
CA ALA A 24 24.70 22.13 -15.42
C ALA A 24 26.05 22.76 -15.02
N CYS A 25 26.76 22.17 -14.06
CA CYS A 25 28.09 22.62 -13.65
C CYS A 25 29.17 22.28 -14.68
N LEU A 26 29.05 21.16 -15.39
CA LEU A 26 30.04 20.68 -16.36
C LEU A 26 29.87 21.31 -17.76
N ILE A 27 28.67 21.78 -18.10
CA ILE A 27 28.40 22.39 -19.40
C ILE A 27 28.79 23.87 -19.37
N GLU A 28 29.62 24.33 -20.32
CA GLU A 28 30.08 25.72 -20.37
C GLU A 28 29.03 26.69 -20.93
N ASN A 29 28.25 26.23 -21.92
CA ASN A 29 27.28 27.07 -22.63
C ASN A 29 25.99 27.27 -21.83
N VAL A 30 25.53 28.53 -21.70
CA VAL A 30 24.29 28.89 -20.99
C VAL A 30 23.06 28.10 -21.45
N PRO A 31 22.81 27.90 -22.77
CA PRO A 31 21.65 27.12 -23.22
C PRO A 31 21.70 25.66 -22.73
N GLY A 32 22.89 25.04 -22.72
CA GLY A 32 23.05 23.65 -22.30
C GLY A 32 22.83 23.46 -20.79
N LYS A 33 23.20 24.45 -19.97
CA LYS A 33 22.88 24.45 -18.52
C LYS A 33 21.38 24.47 -18.27
N ILE A 34 20.66 25.33 -19.00
CA ILE A 34 19.20 25.42 -18.90
C ILE A 34 18.56 24.10 -19.31
N ILE A 35 19.01 23.52 -20.42
CA ILE A 35 18.50 22.24 -20.92
C ILE A 35 18.73 21.11 -19.90
N SER A 36 19.89 21.02 -19.26
CA SER A 36 20.15 19.93 -18.29
C SER A 36 19.20 19.97 -17.10
N VAL A 37 18.93 21.18 -16.57
CA VAL A 37 18.00 21.38 -15.46
C VAL A 37 16.57 21.07 -15.90
N VAL A 38 16.15 21.54 -17.08
CA VAL A 38 14.80 21.27 -17.62
C VAL A 38 14.57 19.77 -17.83
N VAL A 39 15.54 19.06 -18.39
CA VAL A 39 15.45 17.60 -18.58
C VAL A 39 15.34 16.88 -17.24
N ALA A 40 16.13 17.27 -16.23
CA ALA A 40 16.04 16.67 -14.90
C ALA A 40 14.65 16.87 -14.28
N ILE A 41 14.07 18.06 -14.40
CA ILE A 41 12.71 18.35 -13.91
C ILE A 41 11.67 17.48 -14.64
N LEU A 42 11.75 17.38 -15.97
CA LEU A 42 10.83 16.55 -16.75
C LEU A 42 10.92 15.06 -16.38
N LEU A 43 12.13 14.56 -16.12
CA LEU A 43 12.33 13.19 -15.65
C LEU A 43 11.70 12.95 -14.26
N ILE A 44 11.83 13.90 -13.34
CA ILE A 44 11.19 13.81 -12.01
C ILE A 44 9.66 13.82 -12.14
N LEU A 45 9.10 14.66 -13.02
CA LEU A 45 7.66 14.67 -13.29
C LEU A 45 7.21 13.33 -13.90
N GLY A 46 7.93 12.81 -14.89
CA GLY A 46 7.65 11.51 -15.50
C GLY A 46 7.69 10.37 -14.48
N LEU A 47 8.68 10.38 -13.58
CA LEU A 47 8.79 9.43 -12.47
C LEU A 47 7.58 9.52 -11.53
N PHE A 48 7.17 10.73 -11.15
CA PHE A 48 6.02 10.95 -10.28
C PHE A 48 4.73 10.40 -10.88
N PHE A 49 4.45 10.73 -12.15
CA PHE A 49 3.25 10.25 -12.84
C PHE A 49 3.30 8.74 -13.10
N GLY A 50 4.48 8.19 -13.45
CA GLY A 50 4.65 6.76 -13.65
C GLY A 50 4.41 5.95 -12.36
N MET A 51 4.94 6.41 -11.23
CA MET A 51 4.70 5.77 -9.94
C MET A 51 3.23 5.91 -9.51
N ARG A 52 2.62 7.09 -9.67
CA ARG A 52 1.18 7.29 -9.43
C ARG A 52 0.34 6.32 -10.24
N TRP A 53 0.64 6.19 -11.54
CA TRP A 53 -0.04 5.28 -12.43
C TRP A 53 0.09 3.82 -11.96
N TYR A 54 1.31 3.39 -11.59
CA TYR A 54 1.56 2.05 -11.05
C TYR A 54 0.68 1.74 -9.83
N PHE A 55 0.67 2.62 -8.83
CA PHE A 55 -0.08 2.39 -7.59
C PHE A 55 -1.61 2.44 -7.76
N GLN A 56 -2.10 3.12 -8.81
CA GLN A 56 -3.54 3.30 -9.04
C GLN A 56 -4.12 2.32 -10.07
N ASN A 57 -3.33 1.87 -11.05
CA ASN A 57 -3.83 1.12 -12.21
C ASN A 57 -3.34 -0.33 -12.25
N THR A 58 -2.51 -0.76 -11.30
CA THR A 58 -2.06 -2.16 -11.21
C THR A 58 -2.62 -2.83 -9.98
N ALA A 59 -2.99 -4.11 -10.10
CA ALA A 59 -3.51 -4.89 -8.98
C ALA A 59 -2.48 -5.03 -7.85
N SER A 60 -1.19 -5.18 -8.17
CA SER A 60 -0.12 -5.22 -7.17
C SER A 60 0.05 -3.89 -6.43
N GLY A 61 -0.04 -2.77 -7.15
CA GLY A 61 0.02 -1.43 -6.57
C GLY A 61 -1.14 -1.14 -5.63
N GLN A 62 -2.37 -1.51 -6.03
CA GLN A 62 -3.55 -1.36 -5.19
C GLN A 62 -3.49 -2.25 -3.95
N ARG A 63 -3.07 -3.52 -4.07
CA ARG A 63 -2.86 -4.41 -2.92
C ARG A 63 -1.86 -3.82 -1.92
N ALA A 64 -0.71 -3.33 -2.40
CA ALA A 64 0.27 -2.71 -1.52
C ALA A 64 -0.26 -1.47 -0.76
N LEU A 65 -1.21 -0.72 -1.35
CA LEU A 65 -1.89 0.37 -0.65
C LEU A 65 -2.86 -0.15 0.41
N THR A 66 -3.64 -1.19 0.10
CA THR A 66 -4.57 -1.82 1.03
C THR A 66 -3.85 -2.45 2.22
N ASP A 67 -2.76 -3.17 1.97
CA ASP A 67 -1.96 -3.80 3.03
C ASP A 67 -1.41 -2.73 3.98
N GLN A 68 -0.81 -1.66 3.43
CA GLN A 68 -0.35 -0.53 4.22
C GLN A 68 -1.49 0.15 5.00
N LYS A 69 -2.69 0.26 4.42
CA LYS A 69 -3.86 0.80 5.12
C LYS A 69 -4.22 -0.11 6.30
N SER A 70 -4.26 -1.43 6.11
CA SER A 70 -4.53 -2.38 7.18
C SER A 70 -3.51 -2.26 8.31
N ASP A 71 -2.22 -2.19 7.99
CA ASP A 71 -1.14 -2.09 8.98
C ASP A 71 -1.20 -0.78 9.78
N LEU A 72 -1.47 0.35 9.12
CA LEU A 72 -1.49 1.66 9.78
C LEU A 72 -2.78 1.91 10.56
N ASP A 73 -3.87 1.28 10.13
CA ASP A 73 -5.20 1.52 10.68
C ASP A 73 -5.60 0.40 11.68
N ASN A 74 -4.75 -0.59 11.92
CA ASN A 74 -5.04 -1.74 12.79
C ASN A 74 -6.25 -2.54 12.29
N GLY A 75 -6.20 -2.91 11.01
CA GLY A 75 -7.24 -3.69 10.33
C GLY A 75 -7.96 -2.91 9.22
N LEU A 76 -8.98 -3.55 8.66
CA LEU A 76 -9.86 -2.96 7.64
C LEU A 76 -11.30 -3.07 8.11
N GLU A 77 -12.16 -2.16 7.67
CA GLU A 77 -13.61 -2.34 7.74
C GLU A 77 -13.97 -3.60 6.96
N ARG A 78 -14.49 -4.61 7.67
CA ARG A 78 -14.82 -5.91 7.08
C ARG A 78 -15.97 -6.58 7.82
N THR A 79 -16.71 -7.39 7.11
CA THR A 79 -17.67 -8.33 7.70
C THR A 79 -17.01 -9.71 7.79
N VAL A 80 -16.93 -10.24 8.99
CA VAL A 80 -16.40 -11.57 9.30
C VAL A 80 -17.58 -12.47 9.66
N THR A 81 -17.79 -13.52 8.87
CA THR A 81 -18.81 -14.53 9.14
C THR A 81 -18.13 -15.85 9.51
N ILE A 82 -18.52 -16.39 10.65
CA ILE A 82 -17.99 -17.66 11.18
C ILE A 82 -19.03 -18.75 10.94
N TYR A 83 -18.59 -19.89 10.41
CA TYR A 83 -19.45 -21.02 10.08
C TYR A 83 -19.07 -22.28 10.85
N THR A 84 -20.07 -23.13 11.10
CA THR A 84 -19.88 -24.54 11.49
C THR A 84 -19.30 -25.33 10.32
N ALA A 85 -18.84 -26.55 10.61
CA ALA A 85 -18.37 -27.47 9.57
C ALA A 85 -19.47 -27.81 8.55
N ASP A 86 -20.74 -27.75 8.96
CA ASP A 86 -21.90 -28.02 8.13
C ASP A 86 -22.37 -26.77 7.35
N GLY A 87 -21.70 -25.62 7.51
CA GLY A 87 -22.00 -24.37 6.80
C GLY A 87 -23.05 -23.48 7.48
N GLU A 88 -23.44 -23.77 8.72
CA GLU A 88 -24.35 -22.91 9.50
C GLU A 88 -23.60 -21.73 10.11
N ILE A 89 -24.22 -20.54 10.12
CA ILE A 89 -23.59 -19.34 10.69
C ILE A 89 -23.59 -19.44 12.22
N ILE A 90 -22.40 -19.36 12.83
CA ILE A 90 -22.20 -19.30 14.29
C ILE A 90 -22.28 -17.86 14.77
N ALA A 91 -21.59 -16.95 14.06
CA ALA A 91 -21.47 -15.56 14.43
C ALA A 91 -21.13 -14.69 13.22
N GLN A 92 -21.50 -13.42 13.29
CA GLN A 92 -21.14 -12.41 12.30
C GLN A 92 -20.70 -11.13 13.03
N TYR A 93 -19.60 -10.54 12.56
CA TYR A 93 -19.01 -9.32 13.07
C TYR A 93 -18.81 -8.34 11.93
N THR A 94 -19.17 -7.08 12.13
CA THR A 94 -18.95 -6.02 11.14
C THR A 94 -18.27 -4.85 11.81
N GLY A 95 -17.13 -4.45 11.26
CA GLY A 95 -16.42 -3.28 11.70
C GLY A 95 -14.94 -3.37 11.33
N LYS A 96 -14.16 -2.51 11.95
CA LYS A 96 -12.71 -2.50 11.80
C LYS A 96 -12.08 -3.66 12.53
N ILE A 97 -11.68 -4.66 11.76
CA ILE A 97 -11.14 -5.91 12.30
C ILE A 97 -9.79 -6.14 11.65
N ASP A 98 -8.80 -6.54 12.45
CA ASP A 98 -7.57 -7.14 11.96
C ASP A 98 -7.63 -8.65 12.18
N ILE A 99 -7.32 -9.43 11.15
CA ILE A 99 -7.47 -10.88 11.20
C ILE A 99 -6.08 -11.49 11.13
N GLU A 100 -5.74 -12.23 12.18
CA GLU A 100 -4.54 -13.03 12.24
C GLU A 100 -4.91 -14.49 12.01
N GLY A 101 -4.49 -15.03 10.87
CA GLY A 101 -4.54 -16.46 10.60
C GLY A 101 -3.29 -17.15 11.13
N ASN A 102 -3.45 -18.34 11.71
CA ASN A 102 -2.32 -19.20 12.08
C ASN A 102 -2.42 -20.55 11.37
N ASP A 103 -1.27 -21.14 11.06
CA ASP A 103 -1.09 -22.54 10.61
C ASP A 103 -1.70 -23.57 11.59
N GLY A 104 -1.97 -23.16 12.83
CA GLY A 104 -2.60 -23.99 13.87
C GLY A 104 -4.11 -24.23 13.73
N GLY A 105 -4.75 -23.85 12.62
CA GLY A 105 -6.16 -24.14 12.36
C GLY A 105 -7.14 -23.29 13.18
N TYR A 106 -6.73 -22.08 13.58
CA TYR A 106 -7.61 -21.12 14.23
C TYR A 106 -7.49 -19.73 13.62
N VAL A 107 -8.55 -18.95 13.80
CA VAL A 107 -8.61 -17.53 13.43
C VAL A 107 -8.75 -16.70 14.69
N LEU A 108 -7.93 -15.64 14.79
CA LEU A 108 -7.91 -14.71 15.91
C LEU A 108 -8.18 -13.29 15.43
N PHE A 109 -9.01 -12.55 16.15
CA PHE A 109 -9.17 -11.12 15.95
C PHE A 109 -9.66 -10.43 17.22
N ASP A 110 -9.33 -9.15 17.34
CA ASP A 110 -9.81 -8.28 18.41
C ASP A 110 -10.99 -7.43 17.89
N TYR A 111 -12.10 -7.40 18.63
CA TYR A 111 -13.30 -6.65 18.28
C TYR A 111 -13.96 -6.10 19.56
N GLU A 112 -14.27 -4.79 19.57
CA GLU A 112 -14.90 -4.09 20.71
C GLU A 112 -14.22 -4.37 22.08
N GLY A 113 -12.89 -4.43 22.10
CA GLY A 113 -12.10 -4.64 23.32
C GLY A 113 -12.10 -6.09 23.84
N LYS A 114 -12.63 -7.03 23.06
CA LYS A 114 -12.57 -8.47 23.35
C LYS A 114 -11.77 -9.19 22.28
N ARG A 115 -11.07 -10.25 22.69
CA ARG A 115 -10.35 -11.15 21.80
C ARG A 115 -11.21 -12.37 21.48
N TYR A 116 -11.43 -12.61 20.20
CA TYR A 116 -12.16 -13.76 19.69
C TYR A 116 -11.18 -14.78 19.12
N THR A 117 -11.41 -16.05 19.39
CA THR A 117 -10.59 -17.16 18.88
C THR A 117 -11.51 -18.31 18.48
N TYR A 118 -11.50 -18.64 17.20
CA TYR A 118 -12.30 -19.72 16.64
C TYR A 118 -11.39 -20.84 16.17
N TYR A 119 -11.54 -22.02 16.76
CA TYR A 119 -10.77 -23.22 16.42
C TYR A 119 -11.55 -24.10 15.46
N ASN A 120 -10.89 -24.51 14.37
CA ASN A 120 -11.46 -25.43 13.38
C ASN A 120 -12.82 -24.99 12.80
N CYS A 121 -13.06 -23.67 12.73
CA CYS A 121 -14.23 -23.09 12.08
C CYS A 121 -13.86 -22.57 10.69
N PHE A 122 -14.82 -22.57 9.77
CA PHE A 122 -14.67 -21.86 8.51
C PHE A 122 -14.97 -20.37 8.71
N VAL A 123 -14.16 -19.51 8.10
CA VAL A 123 -14.27 -18.06 8.23
C VAL A 123 -14.30 -17.42 6.86
N GLU A 124 -15.34 -16.66 6.58
CA GLU A 124 -15.39 -15.73 5.46
C GLU A 124 -15.08 -14.32 5.98
N SER A 125 -14.20 -13.61 5.29
CA SER A 125 -13.87 -12.22 5.58
C SER A 125 -14.00 -11.39 4.31
N ILE A 126 -14.95 -10.45 4.32
CA ILE A 126 -15.18 -9.52 3.21
C ILE A 126 -14.79 -8.13 3.68
N ALA A 127 -13.70 -7.58 3.14
CA ALA A 127 -13.17 -6.27 3.52
C ALA A 127 -13.50 -5.17 2.49
N GLU A 128 -13.86 -4.00 2.99
CA GLU A 128 -14.01 -2.78 2.21
C GLU A 128 -12.63 -2.14 1.98
N ILE A 129 -12.10 -2.35 0.78
CA ILE A 129 -10.78 -1.84 0.37
C ILE A 129 -10.86 -0.43 -0.25
N GLY A 130 -12.06 0.17 -0.29
CA GLY A 130 -12.39 1.47 -0.88
C GLY A 130 -13.57 1.35 -1.87
N PRO A 131 -14.15 2.47 -2.34
CA PRO A 131 -14.90 2.47 -3.60
C PRO A 131 -13.98 2.13 -4.78
#